data_AF-A0A2R2ISW0-F1
#
_entry.id   AF-A0A2R2ISW0-F1
#
_cell.length_a   1.000
_cell.length_b   1.000
_cell.length_c   1.000
_cell.angle_alpha   90.00
_cell.angle_beta   90.00
_cell.angle_gamma   90.00
#
_symmetry.space_group_name_H-M   'P 1'
#
loop_
_entity.id
_entity.type
_entity.pdbx_description
1 polymer ?
#
loop_
_entity_poly.entity_id
_entity_poly.type
_entity_poly.pdbx_seq_one_letter_code
_entity_poly.pdbx_strand_id
1 'polypeptide(L)'
;MPSRRELLKTGALGAAALLLAGYWATPQADPLAQPGGAATLWLQPQDAAIIRALAPVMLGLDGLPLEQVAAGVDRAVLGLPPALRQEVRQLFDLLQNRWARRWLAGIGSPWASAAPHELERFLRRWRNSRFQLKRSVYQALHQLINAAWYGNPASWAALGYRLPEGVVGMLP
;
A
#
# COMPACT_ATOMS: atom_id res chain seq x y z
N MET A 1 46.18 -16.63 13.56
CA MET A 1 45.98 -16.16 12.18
C MET A 1 45.03 -17.13 11.49
N PRO A 2 43.85 -16.69 11.03
CA PRO A 2 42.91 -17.59 10.36
C PRO A 2 43.53 -18.17 9.09
N SER A 3 43.30 -19.45 8.85
CA SER A 3 43.87 -20.15 7.68
C SER A 3 43.17 -19.71 6.39
N ARG A 4 43.86 -19.81 5.23
CA ARG A 4 43.27 -19.49 3.91
C ARG A 4 41.95 -20.22 3.65
N ARG A 5 41.81 -21.45 4.17
CA ARG A 5 40.58 -22.25 4.06
C ARG A 5 39.45 -21.77 4.96
N GLU A 6 39.75 -21.26 6.16
CA GLU A 6 38.73 -20.66 7.03
C GLU A 6 38.18 -19.37 6.45
N LEU A 7 39.05 -18.49 5.92
CA LEU A 7 38.64 -17.25 5.25
C LEU A 7 37.66 -17.51 4.09
N LEU A 8 37.95 -18.52 3.25
CA LEU A 8 37.07 -18.90 2.15
C LEU A 8 35.74 -19.50 2.64
N LYS A 9 35.75 -20.30 3.72
CA LYS A 9 34.53 -20.86 4.31
C LYS A 9 33.65 -19.76 4.92
N THR A 10 34.23 -18.84 5.68
CA THR A 10 33.49 -17.71 6.26
C THR A 10 32.95 -16.76 5.18
N GLY A 11 33.72 -16.53 4.11
CA GLY A 11 33.26 -15.74 2.96
C GLY A 11 32.11 -16.41 2.23
N ALA A 12 32.18 -17.72 1.99
CA ALA A 12 31.12 -18.49 1.35
C ALA A 12 29.84 -18.53 2.20
N LEU A 13 29.97 -18.70 3.52
CA LEU A 13 28.83 -18.65 4.45
C LEU A 13 28.17 -17.27 4.49
N GLY A 14 28.97 -16.20 4.50
CA GLY A 14 28.47 -14.83 4.42
C GLY A 14 27.74 -14.54 3.10
N ALA A 15 28.30 -14.98 1.98
CA ALA A 15 27.66 -14.85 0.67
C ALA A 15 26.34 -15.65 0.60
N ALA A 16 26.31 -16.88 1.11
CA ALA A 16 25.09 -17.67 1.20
C ALA A 16 24.03 -17.00 2.08
N ALA A 17 24.43 -16.43 3.21
CA ALA A 17 23.52 -15.68 4.09
C ALA A 17 22.95 -14.43 3.40
N LEU A 18 23.78 -13.67 2.67
CA LEU A 18 23.33 -12.50 1.91
C LEU A 18 22.41 -12.87 0.74
N LEU A 19 22.71 -13.95 0.01
CA LEU A 19 21.86 -14.44 -1.07
C LEU A 19 20.51 -14.94 -0.54
N LEU A 20 20.51 -15.65 0.59
CA LEU A 20 19.28 -16.02 1.28
C LEU A 20 18.52 -14.77 1.71
N ALA A 21 19.14 -13.85 2.44
CA ALA A 21 18.49 -12.61 2.89
C ALA A 21 17.91 -11.80 1.72
N GLY A 22 18.65 -11.69 0.61
CA GLY A 22 18.18 -11.05 -0.62
C GLY A 22 16.98 -11.78 -1.23
N TYR A 23 17.03 -13.11 -1.34
CA TYR A 23 15.92 -13.93 -1.82
C TYR A 23 14.67 -13.84 -0.92
N TRP A 24 14.85 -13.67 0.40
CA TRP A 24 13.74 -13.49 1.34
C TRP A 24 13.17 -12.07 1.34
N ALA A 25 13.96 -11.08 0.92
CA ALA A 25 13.59 -9.67 0.89
C ALA A 25 12.97 -9.24 -0.45
N THR A 26 13.07 -10.04 -1.51
CA THR A 26 12.50 -9.67 -2.82
C THR A 26 10.98 -9.47 -2.73
N PRO A 27 10.46 -8.33 -3.20
CA PRO A 27 9.03 -8.16 -3.43
C PRO A 27 8.58 -9.22 -4.45
N GLN A 28 7.54 -9.98 -4.11
CA GLN A 28 7.02 -11.01 -4.98
C GLN A 28 5.74 -10.50 -5.64
N ALA A 29 5.66 -10.62 -6.96
CA ALA A 29 4.45 -10.30 -7.70
C ALA A 29 3.27 -11.14 -7.17
N ASP A 30 2.17 -10.49 -6.84
CA ASP A 30 0.92 -11.17 -6.50
C ASP A 30 0.31 -11.70 -7.80
N PRO A 31 0.21 -13.03 -8.03
CA PRO A 31 -0.31 -13.58 -9.27
C PRO A 31 -1.77 -13.17 -9.54
N LEU A 32 -2.47 -12.66 -8.53
CA LEU A 32 -3.85 -12.16 -8.64
C LEU A 32 -3.92 -10.64 -8.92
N ALA A 33 -2.79 -9.94 -8.99
CA ALA A 33 -2.76 -8.55 -9.43
C ALA A 33 -2.99 -8.48 -10.95
N GLN A 34 -4.25 -8.54 -11.36
CA GLN A 34 -4.61 -8.36 -12.77
C GLN A 34 -4.29 -6.93 -13.25
N PRO A 35 -3.62 -6.75 -14.39
CA PRO A 35 -3.41 -5.45 -15.02
C PRO A 35 -4.70 -4.98 -15.72
N GLY A 36 -5.77 -4.75 -14.95
CA GLY A 36 -7.11 -4.40 -15.45
C GLY A 36 -7.63 -3.04 -14.98
N GLY A 37 -6.80 -2.22 -14.34
CA GLY A 37 -7.17 -0.91 -13.80
C GLY A 37 -6.85 0.25 -14.72
N ALA A 38 -7.42 1.43 -14.43
CA ALA A 38 -7.00 2.69 -15.03
C ALA A 38 -5.47 2.84 -14.89
N ALA A 39 -4.79 3.28 -15.95
CA ALA A 39 -3.33 3.40 -15.95
C ALA A 39 -2.86 4.29 -14.78
N THR A 40 -2.16 3.70 -13.82
CA THR A 40 -1.47 4.41 -12.74
C THR A 40 -0.08 4.82 -13.20
N LEU A 41 0.35 6.02 -12.82
CA LEU A 41 1.63 6.58 -13.24
C LEU A 41 2.74 6.31 -12.22
N TRP A 42 2.38 6.21 -10.93
CA TRP A 42 3.34 6.02 -9.83
C TRP A 42 3.12 4.70 -9.08
N LEU A 43 1.87 4.35 -8.80
CA LEU A 43 1.51 3.09 -8.15
C LEU A 43 1.78 1.92 -9.09
N GLN A 44 2.41 0.89 -8.54
CA GLN A 44 2.57 -0.40 -9.19
C GLN A 44 1.28 -1.23 -9.02
N PRO A 45 1.03 -2.26 -9.85
CA PRO A 45 -0.18 -3.10 -9.75
C PRO A 45 -0.39 -3.72 -8.35
N GLN A 46 0.71 -4.06 -7.68
CA GLN A 46 0.76 -4.58 -6.31
C GLN A 46 0.41 -3.54 -5.23
N ASP A 47 0.71 -2.25 -5.46
CA ASP A 47 0.25 -1.17 -4.56
C ASP A 47 -1.24 -0.95 -4.70
N ALA A 48 -1.74 -0.98 -5.94
CA ALA A 48 -3.15 -0.88 -6.21
C ALA A 48 -3.93 -2.02 -5.50
N ALA A 49 -3.40 -3.25 -5.48
CA ALA A 49 -4.01 -4.35 -4.74
C ALA A 49 -4.14 -4.07 -3.23
N ILE A 50 -3.15 -3.40 -2.61
CA ILE A 50 -3.22 -2.96 -1.21
C ILE A 50 -4.34 -1.94 -1.03
N ILE A 51 -4.41 -0.93 -1.90
CA ILE A 51 -5.46 0.10 -1.84
C ILE A 51 -6.85 -0.51 -2.02
N ARG A 52 -7.03 -1.39 -3.01
CA ARG A 52 -8.30 -2.08 -3.29
C ARG A 52 -8.76 -2.92 -2.10
N ALA A 53 -7.84 -3.57 -1.39
CA ALA A 53 -8.16 -4.32 -0.19
C ALA A 53 -8.54 -3.40 0.99
N LEU A 54 -7.77 -2.33 1.21
CA LEU A 54 -7.96 -1.47 2.38
C LEU A 54 -9.12 -0.48 2.26
N ALA A 55 -9.43 0.02 1.06
CA ALA A 55 -10.40 1.10 0.87
C ALA A 55 -11.81 0.79 1.41
N PRO A 56 -12.44 -0.37 1.12
CA PRO A 56 -13.77 -0.70 1.66
C PRO A 56 -13.79 -0.70 3.18
N VAL A 57 -12.76 -1.27 3.79
CA VAL A 57 -12.66 -1.42 5.25
C VAL A 57 -12.36 -0.10 5.94
N MET A 58 -11.53 0.75 5.33
CA MET A 58 -11.18 2.06 5.89
C MET A 58 -12.32 3.07 5.75
N LEU A 59 -13.05 3.04 4.64
CA LEU A 59 -14.18 3.93 4.38
C LEU A 59 -15.49 3.42 5.01
N GLY A 60 -15.59 2.12 5.29
CA GLY A 60 -16.82 1.50 5.76
C GLY A 60 -17.93 1.51 4.71
N LEU A 61 -17.55 1.42 3.43
CA LEU A 61 -18.45 1.50 2.28
C LEU A 61 -18.29 0.28 1.39
N ASP A 62 -19.41 -0.31 0.99
CA ASP A 62 -19.47 -1.40 0.03
C ASP A 62 -19.67 -0.86 -1.40
N GLY A 63 -19.31 -1.67 -2.40
CA GLY A 63 -19.58 -1.34 -3.81
C GLY A 63 -18.75 -0.17 -4.37
N LEU A 64 -17.65 0.20 -3.71
CA LEU A 64 -16.77 1.28 -4.17
C LEU A 64 -16.18 0.98 -5.57
N PRO A 65 -16.02 1.98 -6.43
CA PRO A 65 -15.28 1.85 -7.68
C PRO A 65 -13.77 1.79 -7.39
N LEU A 66 -13.30 0.62 -6.96
CA LEU A 66 -11.96 0.40 -6.39
C LEU A 66 -10.82 0.85 -7.31
N GLU A 67 -10.97 0.69 -8.63
CA GLU A 67 -9.97 1.14 -9.60
C GLU A 67 -9.85 2.67 -9.63
N GLN A 68 -10.98 3.38 -9.48
CA GLN A 68 -10.96 4.84 -9.42
C GLN A 68 -10.39 5.35 -8.10
N VAL A 69 -10.61 4.62 -7.00
CA VAL A 69 -9.99 4.93 -5.70
C VAL A 69 -8.47 4.73 -5.80
N ALA A 70 -8.00 3.63 -6.39
CA ALA A 70 -6.58 3.40 -6.61
C ALA A 70 -5.94 4.49 -7.51
N ALA A 71 -6.60 4.85 -8.61
CA ALA A 71 -6.16 5.96 -9.47
C ALA A 71 -6.19 7.32 -8.76
N GLY A 72 -7.15 7.55 -7.86
CA GLY A 72 -7.21 8.74 -7.02
C GLY A 72 -6.02 8.81 -6.05
N VAL A 73 -5.65 7.67 -5.44
CA VAL A 73 -4.45 7.58 -4.59
C VAL A 73 -3.19 7.85 -5.40
N ASP A 74 -3.08 7.30 -6.61
CA ASP A 74 -1.96 7.56 -7.53
C ASP A 74 -1.77 9.07 -7.77
N ARG A 75 -2.85 9.77 -8.14
CA ARG A 75 -2.84 11.23 -8.33
C ARG A 75 -2.51 11.98 -7.04
N ALA A 76 -3.07 11.56 -5.90
CA ALA A 76 -2.78 12.18 -4.61
C ALA A 76 -1.29 12.06 -4.24
N VAL A 77 -0.68 10.90 -4.49
CA VAL A 77 0.75 10.68 -4.27
C VAL A 77 1.60 11.52 -5.22
N LEU A 78 1.21 11.64 -6.50
CA LEU A 78 1.92 12.48 -7.46
C LEU A 78 2.00 13.95 -7.04
N GLY A 79 0.97 14.46 -6.34
CA GLY A 79 0.95 15.83 -5.80
C GLY A 79 1.87 16.05 -4.59
N LEU A 80 2.46 15.00 -4.01
CA LEU A 80 3.36 15.13 -2.86
C LEU A 80 4.77 15.57 -3.27
N PRO A 81 5.53 16.24 -2.38
CA PRO A 81 6.95 16.50 -2.58
C PRO A 81 7.75 15.20 -2.81
N PRO A 82 8.87 15.23 -3.57
CA PRO A 82 9.63 14.03 -3.91
C PRO A 82 10.06 13.17 -2.70
N ALA A 83 10.51 13.82 -1.62
CA ALA A 83 10.91 13.11 -0.39
C ALA A 83 9.75 12.31 0.21
N LEU A 84 8.54 12.90 0.25
CA LEU A 84 7.37 12.24 0.81
C LEU A 84 6.85 11.12 -0.10
N ARG A 85 6.97 11.26 -1.42
CA ARG A 85 6.71 10.14 -2.35
C ARG A 85 7.63 8.96 -2.09
N GLN A 86 8.90 9.20 -1.77
CA GLN A 86 9.83 8.12 -1.43
C GLN A 86 9.47 7.42 -0.12
N GLU A 87 9.01 8.15 0.89
CA GLU A 87 8.49 7.55 2.13
C GLU A 87 7.26 6.66 1.86
N VAL A 88 6.34 7.13 1.00
CA VAL A 88 5.17 6.33 0.58
C VAL A 88 5.61 5.08 -0.19
N ARG A 89 6.64 5.16 -1.05
CA ARG A 89 7.22 4.00 -1.75
C ARG A 89 7.71 2.95 -0.75
N GLN A 90 8.52 3.37 0.22
CA GLN A 90 9.07 2.49 1.25
C GLN A 90 7.96 1.83 2.08
N LEU A 91 6.89 2.57 2.38
CA LEU A 91 5.71 2.02 3.05
C LEU A 91 5.08 0.90 2.22
N PHE A 92 4.79 1.14 0.95
CA PHE A 92 4.19 0.12 0.11
C PHE A 92 5.10 -1.10 -0.06
N ASP A 93 6.41 -0.90 -0.26
CA ASP A 93 7.39 -1.99 -0.36
C ASP A 93 7.40 -2.84 0.93
N LEU A 94 7.31 -2.19 2.08
CA LEU A 94 7.19 -2.87 3.38
C LEU A 94 5.89 -3.67 3.48
N LEU A 95 4.76 -3.12 3.05
CA LEU A 95 3.47 -3.80 3.11
C LEU A 95 3.36 -4.97 2.11
N GLN A 96 4.07 -4.89 0.99
CA GLN A 96 4.13 -5.98 0.01
C GLN A 96 5.03 -7.13 0.47
N ASN A 97 6.09 -6.84 1.24
CA ASN A 97 6.97 -7.89 1.74
C ASN A 97 6.18 -8.88 2.62
N ARG A 98 6.17 -10.16 2.23
CA ARG A 98 5.37 -11.21 2.89
C ARG A 98 5.61 -11.31 4.40
N TRP A 99 6.84 -11.09 4.83
CA TRP A 99 7.22 -11.21 6.24
C TRP A 99 6.80 -9.98 7.00
N ALA A 100 7.09 -8.79 6.47
CA ALA A 100 6.61 -7.55 7.06
C ALA A 100 5.08 -7.50 7.11
N ARG A 101 4.37 -7.95 6.08
CA ARG A 101 2.91 -8.10 6.09
C ARG A 101 2.45 -9.06 7.21
N ARG A 102 3.07 -10.23 7.33
CA ARG A 102 2.72 -11.20 8.38
C ARG A 102 3.01 -10.69 9.79
N TRP A 103 4.18 -10.12 10.03
CA TRP A 103 4.62 -9.73 11.36
C TRP A 103 4.14 -8.34 11.78
N LEU A 104 4.21 -7.35 10.89
CA LEU A 104 3.80 -5.97 11.19
C LEU A 104 2.31 -5.78 10.98
N ALA A 105 1.77 -6.23 9.84
CA ALA A 105 0.36 -6.07 9.51
C ALA A 105 -0.52 -7.21 10.07
N GLY A 106 0.06 -8.35 10.47
CA GLY A 106 -0.69 -9.50 11.00
C GLY A 106 -1.56 -10.20 9.96
N ILE A 107 -1.26 -10.03 8.68
CA ILE A 107 -2.05 -10.56 7.56
C ILE A 107 -1.27 -11.71 6.92
N GLY A 108 -1.84 -12.91 6.99
CA GLY A 108 -1.23 -14.12 6.46
C GLY A 108 -1.34 -14.24 4.94
N SER A 109 -2.51 -13.85 4.43
CA SER A 109 -2.91 -13.98 3.03
C SER A 109 -2.35 -12.86 2.15
N PRO A 110 -2.25 -13.06 0.83
CA PRO A 110 -2.10 -11.97 -0.14
C PRO A 110 -3.15 -10.86 0.08
N TRP A 111 -2.82 -9.61 -0.25
CA TRP A 111 -3.74 -8.48 -0.01
C TRP A 111 -5.05 -8.65 -0.78
N ALA A 112 -4.99 -9.15 -2.01
CA ALA A 112 -6.16 -9.38 -2.86
C ALA A 112 -7.14 -10.45 -2.29
N SER A 113 -6.68 -11.30 -1.37
CA SER A 113 -7.48 -12.37 -0.76
C SER A 113 -7.55 -12.30 0.77
N ALA A 114 -7.09 -11.19 1.36
CA ALA A 114 -7.15 -10.97 2.80
C ALA A 114 -8.61 -10.80 3.24
N ALA A 115 -8.99 -11.47 4.32
CA ALA A 115 -10.37 -11.39 4.78
C ALA A 115 -10.66 -10.01 5.41
N PRO A 116 -11.88 -9.45 5.25
CA PRO A 116 -12.21 -8.12 5.79
C PRO A 116 -11.90 -7.98 7.29
N HIS A 117 -12.20 -8.99 8.09
CA HIS A 117 -11.93 -8.98 9.53
C HIS A 117 -10.42 -8.94 9.88
N GLU A 118 -9.55 -9.51 9.03
CA GLU A 118 -8.09 -9.42 9.19
C GLU A 118 -7.62 -7.99 8.93
N LEU A 119 -8.13 -7.38 7.85
CA LEU A 119 -7.82 -5.99 7.46
C LEU A 119 -8.27 -5.00 8.53
N GLU A 120 -9.48 -5.16 9.06
CA GLU A 120 -9.98 -4.33 10.15
C GLU A 120 -9.11 -4.46 11.41
N ARG A 121 -8.75 -5.69 11.78
CA ARG A 121 -7.89 -5.93 12.95
C ARG A 121 -6.52 -5.31 12.75
N PHE A 122 -5.95 -5.41 11.55
CA PHE A 122 -4.73 -4.72 11.16
C PHE A 122 -4.84 -3.21 11.38
N LEU A 123 -5.84 -2.58 10.77
CA LEU A 123 -6.06 -1.13 10.82
C LEU A 123 -6.28 -0.64 12.25
N ARG A 124 -7.13 -1.33 13.04
CA ARG A 124 -7.36 -1.00 14.46
C ARG A 124 -6.07 -1.07 15.29
N ARG A 125 -5.25 -2.11 15.09
CA ARG A 125 -3.97 -2.25 15.82
C ARG A 125 -2.98 -1.15 15.47
N TRP A 126 -2.93 -0.73 14.22
CA TRP A 126 -2.02 0.34 13.80
C TRP A 126 -2.50 1.71 14.28
N ARG A 127 -3.82 1.98 14.18
CA ARG A 127 -4.47 3.18 14.71
C ARG A 127 -4.20 3.37 16.21
N ASN A 128 -4.33 2.31 17.00
CA ASN A 128 -4.22 2.33 18.46
C ASN A 128 -2.83 1.91 18.98
N SER A 129 -1.83 1.81 18.10
CA SER A 129 -0.49 1.36 18.46
C SER A 129 0.19 2.34 19.42
N ARG A 130 0.95 1.85 20.41
CA ARG A 130 1.84 2.68 21.24
C ARG A 130 2.96 3.36 20.44
N PHE A 131 3.39 2.73 19.35
CA PHE A 131 4.44 3.25 18.47
C PHE A 131 3.88 4.32 17.53
N GLN A 132 4.43 5.53 17.61
CA GLN A 132 4.03 6.67 16.78
C GLN A 132 4.12 6.36 15.29
N LEU A 133 5.16 5.64 14.85
CA LEU A 133 5.34 5.26 13.45
C LEU A 133 4.15 4.48 12.87
N LYS A 134 3.59 3.52 13.62
CA LYS A 134 2.42 2.75 13.13
C LYS A 134 1.18 3.63 13.03
N ARG A 135 1.01 4.55 13.98
CA ARG A 135 -0.10 5.51 13.95
C ARG A 135 0.05 6.49 12.80
N SER A 136 1.24 7.04 12.56
CA SER A 136 1.47 7.99 11.46
C SER A 136 1.23 7.34 10.11
N VAL A 137 1.66 6.09 9.93
CA VAL A 137 1.38 5.34 8.71
C VAL A 137 -0.11 5.07 8.52
N TYR A 138 -0.83 4.67 9.58
CA TYR A 138 -2.29 4.54 9.51
C TYR A 138 -2.94 5.86 9.07
N GLN A 139 -2.53 6.99 9.65
CA GLN A 139 -3.06 8.30 9.29
C GLN A 139 -2.71 8.69 7.85
N ALA A 140 -1.51 8.37 7.36
CA ALA A 140 -1.12 8.64 5.98
C ALA A 140 -1.98 7.85 4.99
N LEU A 141 -2.16 6.53 5.22
CA LEU A 141 -3.04 5.69 4.40
C LEU A 141 -4.49 6.19 4.45
N HIS A 142 -4.97 6.56 5.63
CA HIS A 142 -6.30 7.13 5.82
C HIS A 142 -6.49 8.41 5.02
N GLN A 143 -5.56 9.36 5.11
CA GLN A 143 -5.64 10.61 4.37
C GLN A 143 -5.61 10.39 2.86
N LEU A 144 -4.71 9.52 2.37
CA LEU A 144 -4.62 9.21 0.93
C LEU A 144 -5.91 8.58 0.39
N ILE A 145 -6.46 7.58 1.08
CA ILE A 145 -7.69 6.89 0.65
C ILE A 145 -8.90 7.83 0.73
N ASN A 146 -9.02 8.62 1.80
CA ASN A 146 -10.12 9.58 1.94
C ASN A 146 -10.03 10.69 0.88
N ALA A 147 -8.84 11.23 0.62
CA ALA A 147 -8.63 12.22 -0.42
C ALA A 147 -8.96 11.66 -1.81
N ALA A 148 -8.54 10.41 -2.09
CA ALA A 148 -8.84 9.74 -3.34
C ALA A 148 -10.34 9.51 -3.56
N TRP A 149 -11.08 9.14 -2.50
CA TRP A 149 -12.52 8.91 -2.60
C TRP A 149 -13.31 10.23 -2.67
N TYR A 150 -13.14 11.12 -1.70
CA TYR A 150 -13.94 12.35 -1.61
C TYR A 150 -13.52 13.43 -2.61
N GLY A 151 -12.31 13.33 -3.17
CA GLY A 151 -11.87 14.15 -4.29
C GLY A 151 -12.37 13.67 -5.65
N ASN A 152 -13.01 12.49 -5.72
CA ASN A 152 -13.51 11.92 -6.98
C ASN A 152 -14.99 12.29 -7.21
N PRO A 153 -15.36 12.81 -8.39
CA PRO A 153 -16.74 13.05 -8.78
C PRO A 153 -17.72 11.88 -8.58
N ALA A 154 -17.25 10.64 -8.70
CA ALA A 154 -18.03 9.43 -8.45
C ALA A 154 -18.58 9.35 -7.02
N SER A 155 -17.94 10.00 -6.05
CA SER A 155 -18.41 10.05 -4.66
C SER A 155 -19.48 11.13 -4.44
N TRP A 156 -19.53 12.17 -5.26
CA TRP A 156 -20.36 13.36 -4.99
C TRP A 156 -21.85 13.07 -5.01
N ALA A 157 -22.29 12.18 -5.91
CA ALA A 157 -23.67 11.72 -5.95
C ALA A 157 -24.08 11.02 -4.64
N ALA A 158 -23.21 10.16 -4.10
CA ALA A 158 -23.44 9.48 -2.83
C ALA A 158 -23.43 10.44 -1.63
N LEU A 159 -22.70 11.56 -1.74
CA LEU A 159 -22.64 12.61 -0.73
C LEU A 159 -23.79 13.62 -0.81
N GLY A 160 -24.64 13.55 -1.84
CA GLY A 160 -25.64 14.59 -2.11
C GLY A 160 -25.03 15.93 -2.52
N TYR A 161 -23.74 15.96 -2.89
CA TYR A 161 -23.06 17.17 -3.32
C TYR A 161 -23.43 17.50 -4.76
N ARG A 162 -24.09 18.65 -4.96
CA ARG A 162 -24.33 19.22 -6.29
C ARG A 162 -23.22 20.19 -6.63
N LEU A 163 -22.62 20.02 -7.81
CA LEU A 163 -21.64 20.99 -8.26
C LEU A 163 -22.28 22.36 -8.51
N PRO A 164 -21.62 23.45 -8.12
CA PRO A 164 -21.99 24.78 -8.61
C PRO A 164 -21.89 24.79 -10.13
N GLU A 165 -22.90 25.35 -10.81
CA GLU A 165 -23.02 25.33 -12.28
C GLU A 165 -21.77 25.90 -12.99
N GLY A 166 -21.10 26.88 -12.37
CA GLY A 166 -19.87 27.49 -12.93
C GLY A 166 -18.62 26.60 -12.92
N VAL A 167 -18.63 25.48 -12.19
CA VAL A 167 -17.45 24.58 -12.04
C VAL A 167 -17.57 23.32 -12.88
N VAL A 168 -18.78 23.00 -13.38
CA VAL A 168 -19.08 21.76 -14.13
C VAL A 168 -18.22 21.62 -15.40
N GLY A 169 -17.85 22.74 -16.04
CA GLY A 169 -17.01 22.75 -17.25
C GLY A 169 -15.49 22.81 -17.01
N MET A 170 -15.03 22.89 -15.75
CA MET A 170 -13.60 23.04 -15.41
C MET A 170 -12.94 21.74 -14.91
N LEU A 171 -13.73 20.67 -14.73
CA LEU A 171 -13.19 19.38 -14.33
C LEU A 171 -12.64 18.61 -15.55
N PRO A 172 -11.49 17.93 -15.40
CA PRO A 172 -10.86 17.18 -16.48
C PRO A 172 -11.63 15.91 -16.88
#